data_AF-A0A080Z6A8-F1
#
_entry.id   AF-A0A080Z6A8-F1
#
_cell.length_a   1.000
_cell.length_b   1.000
_cell.length_c   1.000
_cell.angle_alpha   90.00
_cell.angle_beta   90.00
_cell.angle_gamma   90.00
#
_symmetry.space_group_name_H-M   'P 1'
#
loop_
_entity.id
_entity.type
_entity.pdbx_description
1 polymer ?
#
loop_
_entity_poly.entity_id
_entity_poly.type
_entity_poly.pdbx_seq_one_letter_code
_entity_poly.pdbx_strand_id
1 'polypeptide(L)'
;MTVVLQSDAESLVSPATKTKQPRYSTFASVNDDLDQSKQKLRTAHSTPGTASLWSRLFFSYANPMMRAGNTRQLDNDDLWELEGENRSATAFDEFVVHYERHDKSIVKAMMTAYGGRFFLCGLATLFSTGCNVFAPAVLNHVVTVFAAPQIDMPNLCIWLGVFFASRLVNAIVISQMHFYLELIALRLTVTLKALLFRKAMRRSIQSKGESKTVDISNLFSSDVDNVLWAAFQINSLWVIPLQIVVVVYMLYAVIDLAAFAGLAVIAVSMLVGFIIAKVSGNTFEDIMTHKDDRMKTIKEVFNAIQIVKLNAWEEKFADKIHKLRATELSAVKKFMYLGALNIFVLWASPIAVSAVSFAVYAIVMEKTLTAAKVFTAIALFNALRDPLRDLPTVIQTCIQAKVSLDRFSDYLALDEFTPANVTRHDPAQPDDV
;
A
#
# COMPACT_ATOMS: atom_id res chain seq x y z
N MET A 1 -68.07 14.46 67.70
CA MET A 1 -68.70 15.19 66.59
C MET A 1 -67.57 15.81 65.79
N THR A 2 -67.23 15.11 64.70
CA THR A 2 -66.50 15.56 63.50
C THR A 2 -65.21 16.38 63.68
N VAL A 3 -64.08 15.67 63.71
CA VAL A 3 -62.76 16.24 63.41
C VAL A 3 -62.44 15.93 61.95
N VAL A 4 -62.46 16.97 61.11
CA VAL A 4 -61.78 16.99 59.81
C VAL A 4 -60.89 18.23 59.85
N LEU A 5 -59.60 18.01 60.06
CA LEU A 5 -58.57 19.02 59.87
C LEU A 5 -57.72 18.58 58.67
N GLN A 6 -57.72 19.48 57.70
CA GLN A 6 -57.08 19.45 56.40
C GLN A 6 -55.56 19.31 56.57
N SER A 7 -54.95 18.33 55.89
CA SER A 7 -53.51 18.09 55.93
C SER A 7 -52.81 18.96 54.90
N ASP A 8 -52.25 20.09 55.33
CA ASP A 8 -51.20 20.79 54.59
C ASP A 8 -49.86 20.16 54.96
N ALA A 9 -49.39 19.25 54.11
CA ALA A 9 -48.01 18.74 54.15
C ALA A 9 -47.17 19.59 53.18
N GLU A 10 -46.61 20.69 53.67
CA GLU A 10 -45.50 21.37 53.00
C GLU A 10 -44.29 20.44 52.95
N SER A 11 -43.93 19.98 51.75
CA SER A 11 -42.70 19.22 51.53
C SER A 11 -41.48 20.13 51.67
N LEU A 12 -40.75 19.95 52.77
CA LEU A 12 -39.41 20.48 53.04
C LEU A 12 -38.36 19.91 52.08
N VAL A 13 -38.30 20.37 50.83
CA VAL A 13 -37.13 20.16 49.96
C VAL A 13 -36.93 21.39 49.06
N SER A 14 -35.98 22.24 49.45
CA SER A 14 -35.38 23.27 48.58
C SER A 14 -34.63 22.60 47.42
N PRO A 15 -34.68 23.12 46.17
CA PRO A 15 -33.95 22.52 45.06
C PRO A 15 -32.44 22.59 45.33
N ALA A 16 -31.78 21.44 45.29
CA ALA A 16 -30.33 21.33 45.45
C ALA A 16 -29.63 22.22 44.42
N THR A 17 -29.01 23.30 44.90
CA THR A 17 -28.08 24.13 44.14
C THR A 17 -26.96 23.23 43.62
N LYS A 18 -26.79 23.11 42.30
CA LYS A 18 -25.64 22.43 41.69
C LYS A 18 -24.36 23.03 42.29
N THR A 19 -23.72 22.30 43.19
CA THR A 19 -22.41 22.66 43.74
C THR A 19 -21.40 22.61 42.59
N LYS A 20 -20.98 23.79 42.12
CA LYS A 20 -19.78 23.92 41.29
C LYS A 20 -18.62 23.35 42.09
N GLN A 21 -18.02 22.26 41.62
CA GLN A 21 -16.77 21.75 42.18
C GLN A 21 -15.74 22.88 42.24
N PRO A 22 -15.00 23.03 43.35
CA PRO A 22 -13.98 24.08 43.47
C PRO A 22 -12.87 23.85 42.45
N ARG A 23 -12.63 24.86 41.63
CA ARG A 23 -11.58 24.88 40.60
C ARG A 23 -10.24 25.08 41.31
N TYR A 24 -9.50 24.01 41.57
CA TYR A 24 -8.15 24.11 42.12
C TYR A 24 -7.20 24.68 41.06
N SER A 25 -6.58 25.82 41.35
CA SER A 25 -5.74 26.62 40.44
C SER A 25 -4.32 26.07 40.25
N THR A 26 -4.01 24.87 40.75
CA THR A 26 -2.65 24.31 40.76
C THR A 26 -2.29 23.48 39.52
N PHE A 27 -3.25 23.17 38.65
CA PHE A 27 -2.98 22.60 37.33
C PHE A 27 -3.63 23.50 36.26
N ALA A 28 -2.82 24.27 35.56
CA ALA A 28 -3.27 24.95 34.35
C ALA A 28 -3.64 23.88 33.31
N SER A 29 -4.95 23.78 33.05
CA SER A 29 -5.64 23.61 31.76
C SER A 29 -5.14 22.66 30.68
N VAL A 30 -4.23 21.72 30.91
CA VAL A 30 -3.84 20.77 29.83
C VAL A 30 -5.08 20.05 29.28
N ASN A 31 -6.03 19.64 30.15
CA ASN A 31 -7.31 19.06 29.72
C ASN A 31 -8.27 20.07 29.09
N ASP A 32 -8.38 21.30 29.61
CA ASP A 32 -9.25 22.32 29.04
C ASP A 32 -8.77 22.75 27.63
N ASP A 33 -7.45 22.82 27.42
CA ASP A 33 -6.83 23.11 26.12
C ASP A 33 -6.93 21.93 25.15
N LEU A 34 -6.80 20.69 25.66
CA LEU A 34 -7.08 19.46 24.92
C LEU A 34 -8.54 19.40 24.46
N ASP A 35 -9.49 19.66 25.35
CA ASP A 35 -10.92 19.63 25.04
C ASP A 35 -11.31 20.76 24.09
N GLN A 36 -10.74 21.96 24.24
CA GLN A 36 -10.90 23.03 23.25
C GLN A 36 -10.28 22.68 21.90
N SER A 37 -9.13 21.99 21.87
CA SER A 37 -8.52 21.54 20.62
C SER A 37 -9.37 20.48 19.92
N LYS A 38 -9.89 19.50 20.67
CA LYS A 38 -10.83 18.47 20.21
C LYS A 38 -12.11 19.12 19.67
N GLN A 39 -12.64 20.11 20.38
CA GLN A 39 -13.84 20.85 19.96
C GLN A 39 -13.59 21.74 18.73
N LYS A 40 -12.39 22.32 18.57
CA LYS A 40 -11.99 23.05 17.35
C LYS A 40 -11.83 22.12 16.15
N LEU A 41 -11.26 20.92 16.31
CA LEU A 41 -11.20 19.90 15.24
C LEU A 41 -12.60 19.44 14.81
N ARG A 42 -13.50 19.25 15.78
CA ARG A 42 -14.91 18.89 15.54
C ARG A 42 -15.72 20.01 14.89
N THR A 43 -15.47 21.27 15.24
CA THR A 43 -16.19 22.41 14.64
C THR A 43 -15.59 22.89 13.32
N ALA A 44 -14.30 22.64 13.07
CA ALA A 44 -13.63 22.96 11.82
C ALA A 44 -13.81 21.88 10.73
N HIS A 45 -14.85 21.05 10.79
CA HIS A 45 -15.14 19.95 9.86
C HIS A 45 -15.39 20.42 8.40
N SER A 46 -14.33 20.89 7.72
CA SER A 46 -14.18 20.68 6.29
C SER A 46 -13.77 19.21 6.11
N THR A 47 -14.75 18.33 6.01
CA THR A 47 -14.52 16.95 5.61
C THR A 47 -14.16 16.92 4.13
N PRO A 48 -13.57 15.81 3.61
CA PRO A 48 -13.35 15.70 2.19
C PRO A 48 -14.61 16.02 1.37
N GLY A 49 -15.80 15.63 1.86
CA GLY A 49 -17.10 15.87 1.23
C GLY A 49 -17.61 17.32 1.29
N THR A 50 -17.19 18.14 2.25
CA THR A 50 -17.60 19.56 2.36
C THR A 50 -16.51 20.55 1.96
N ALA A 51 -15.28 20.08 1.74
CA ALA A 51 -14.15 20.90 1.32
C ALA A 51 -14.34 21.56 -0.05
N SER A 52 -13.81 22.77 -0.22
CA SER A 52 -13.78 23.48 -1.51
C SER A 52 -12.90 22.74 -2.53
N LEU A 53 -13.10 23.01 -3.81
CA LEU A 53 -12.33 22.36 -4.90
C LEU A 53 -10.82 22.51 -4.71
N TRP A 54 -10.35 23.70 -4.35
CA TRP A 54 -8.93 23.95 -4.08
C TRP A 54 -8.41 23.18 -2.86
N SER A 55 -9.24 23.06 -1.83
CA SER A 55 -8.87 22.31 -0.63
C SER A 55 -8.77 20.82 -0.91
N ARG A 56 -9.64 20.27 -1.77
CA ARG A 56 -9.53 18.89 -2.26
C ARG A 56 -8.31 18.69 -3.15
N LEU A 57 -8.05 19.62 -4.07
CA LEU A 57 -6.94 19.53 -5.02
C LEU A 57 -5.57 19.45 -4.33
N PHE A 58 -5.39 20.19 -3.24
CA PHE A 58 -4.13 20.24 -2.47
C PHE A 58 -4.19 19.47 -1.15
N PHE A 59 -5.25 18.69 -0.91
CA PHE A 59 -5.47 17.97 0.35
C PHE A 59 -5.39 18.85 1.60
N SER A 60 -5.66 20.15 1.48
CA SER A 60 -5.45 21.12 2.56
C SER A 60 -6.46 20.96 3.70
N TYR A 61 -7.58 20.28 3.45
CA TYR A 61 -8.56 19.92 4.48
C TYR A 61 -7.96 19.01 5.57
N ALA A 62 -6.84 18.31 5.29
CA ALA A 62 -6.16 17.48 6.27
C ALA A 62 -5.18 18.26 7.16
N ASN A 63 -4.83 19.50 6.79
CA ASN A 63 -3.87 20.29 7.55
C ASN A 63 -4.24 20.50 9.04
N PRO A 64 -5.52 20.74 9.42
CA PRO A 64 -5.89 20.87 10.83
C PRO A 64 -5.61 19.59 11.63
N MET A 65 -5.94 18.42 11.08
CA MET A 65 -5.67 17.13 11.71
C MET A 65 -4.18 16.85 11.81
N MET A 66 -3.41 17.14 10.75
CA MET A 66 -1.95 17.00 10.77
C MET A 66 -1.28 17.91 11.81
N ARG A 67 -1.77 19.15 11.95
CA ARG A 67 -1.28 20.08 12.99
C ARG A 67 -1.61 19.56 14.39
N ALA A 68 -2.82 19.03 14.60
CA ALA A 68 -3.20 18.42 15.86
C ALA A 68 -2.30 17.23 16.21
N GLY A 69 -2.05 16.34 15.23
CA GLY A 69 -1.15 15.20 15.37
C GLY A 69 0.30 15.57 15.70
N ASN A 70 0.75 16.76 15.28
CA ASN A 70 2.07 17.29 15.66
C ASN A 70 2.13 17.80 17.11
N THR A 71 0.99 18.22 17.66
CA THR A 71 0.90 18.74 19.04
C THR A 71 0.57 17.66 20.07
N ARG A 72 -0.20 16.65 19.68
CA ARG A 72 -0.64 15.56 20.54
C ARG A 72 -0.92 14.30 19.74
N GLN A 73 -0.91 13.16 20.42
CA GLN A 73 -1.39 11.91 19.83
C GLN A 73 -2.88 12.02 19.47
N LEU A 74 -3.24 11.51 18.30
CA LEU A 74 -4.63 11.46 17.83
C LEU A 74 -5.35 10.25 18.45
N ASP A 75 -6.59 10.47 18.87
CA ASP A 75 -7.50 9.44 19.35
C ASP A 75 -8.51 9.06 18.24
N ASN A 76 -9.24 7.95 18.40
CA ASN A 76 -10.30 7.55 17.46
C ASN A 76 -11.37 8.63 17.26
N ASP A 77 -11.65 9.42 18.31
CA ASP A 77 -12.63 10.52 18.27
C ASP A 77 -12.19 11.71 17.40
N ASP A 78 -10.90 11.79 17.04
CA ASP A 78 -10.36 12.84 16.17
C ASP A 78 -10.44 12.46 14.69
N LEU A 79 -10.66 11.18 14.38
CA LEU A 79 -10.75 10.69 13.01
C LEU A 79 -12.09 11.08 12.38
N TRP A 80 -12.08 11.31 11.08
CA TRP A 80 -13.33 11.53 10.36
C TRP A 80 -14.12 10.25 10.24
N GLU A 81 -15.43 10.35 10.43
CA GLU A 81 -16.33 9.31 9.98
C GLU A 81 -16.31 9.22 8.45
N LEU A 82 -16.44 8.01 7.92
CA LEU A 82 -16.53 7.79 6.48
C LEU A 82 -17.86 8.36 5.96
N GLU A 83 -17.79 9.17 4.93
CA GLU A 83 -18.95 9.85 4.32
C GLU A 83 -19.44 9.14 3.05
N GLY A 84 -20.76 9.18 2.81
CA GLY A 84 -21.41 8.82 1.55
C GLY A 84 -21.03 7.44 1.02
N GLU A 85 -20.46 7.40 -0.18
CA GLU A 85 -20.03 6.19 -0.89
C GLU A 85 -18.89 5.42 -0.22
N ASN A 86 -18.15 6.05 0.71
CA ASN A 86 -17.05 5.38 1.43
C ASN A 86 -17.55 4.51 2.60
N ARG A 87 -18.83 4.59 2.97
CA ARG A 87 -19.42 3.72 3.99
C ARG A 87 -19.57 2.30 3.46
N SER A 88 -19.30 1.32 4.32
CA SER A 88 -19.34 -0.11 3.97
C SER A 88 -20.70 -0.56 3.44
N ALA A 89 -21.79 -0.09 4.05
CA ALA A 89 -23.16 -0.42 3.61
C ALA A 89 -23.43 0.09 2.19
N THR A 90 -23.20 1.39 1.93
CA THR A 90 -23.41 2.00 0.61
C THR A 90 -22.56 1.34 -0.47
N ALA A 91 -21.27 1.12 -0.20
CA ALA A 91 -20.37 0.48 -1.14
C ALA A 91 -20.82 -0.96 -1.46
N PHE A 92 -21.29 -1.69 -0.43
CA PHE A 92 -21.77 -3.05 -0.59
C PHE A 92 -23.07 -3.11 -1.39
N ASP A 93 -24.01 -2.21 -1.13
CA ASP A 93 -25.28 -2.12 -1.84
C ASP A 93 -25.07 -1.79 -3.33
N GLU A 94 -24.11 -0.91 -3.66
CA GLU A 94 -23.72 -0.65 -5.06
C GLU A 94 -23.13 -1.92 -5.70
N PHE A 95 -22.18 -2.58 -5.02
CA PHE A 95 -21.50 -3.75 -5.57
C PHE A 95 -22.41 -4.96 -5.75
N VAL A 96 -23.35 -5.20 -4.83
CA VAL A 96 -24.20 -6.40 -4.86
C VAL A 96 -25.15 -6.40 -6.04
N VAL A 97 -25.63 -5.24 -6.49
CA VAL A 97 -26.46 -5.12 -7.69
C VAL A 97 -25.69 -5.62 -8.93
N HIS A 98 -24.42 -5.25 -9.05
CA HIS A 98 -23.55 -5.74 -10.12
C HIS A 98 -23.24 -7.23 -9.97
N TYR A 99 -23.08 -7.72 -8.75
CA TYR A 99 -22.83 -9.12 -8.44
C TYR A 99 -24.00 -10.04 -8.81
N GLU A 100 -25.23 -9.65 -8.45
CA GLU A 100 -26.44 -10.40 -8.76
C GLU A 100 -26.76 -10.37 -10.26
N ARG A 101 -26.51 -9.24 -10.93
CA ARG A 101 -26.72 -9.11 -12.39
C ARG A 101 -25.80 -10.02 -13.23
N HIS A 102 -24.61 -10.36 -12.73
CA HIS A 102 -23.62 -11.17 -13.44
C HIS A 102 -23.55 -12.61 -12.94
N ASP A 103 -24.68 -13.19 -12.55
CA ASP A 103 -24.79 -14.58 -12.11
C ASP A 103 -23.79 -14.93 -11.00
N LYS A 104 -23.64 -14.02 -10.02
CA LYS A 104 -22.75 -14.19 -8.86
C LYS A 104 -21.26 -14.35 -9.21
N SER A 105 -20.84 -13.87 -10.39
CA SER A 105 -19.43 -13.81 -10.77
C SER A 105 -18.74 -12.58 -10.19
N ILE A 106 -17.80 -12.79 -9.25
CA ILE A 106 -17.07 -11.72 -8.56
C ILE A 106 -16.28 -10.86 -9.55
N VAL A 107 -15.53 -11.50 -10.45
CA VAL A 107 -14.65 -10.79 -11.40
C VAL A 107 -15.45 -9.88 -12.32
N LYS A 108 -16.58 -10.37 -12.86
CA LYS A 108 -17.45 -9.55 -13.73
C LYS A 108 -18.11 -8.41 -12.94
N ALA A 109 -18.51 -8.65 -11.70
CA ALA A 109 -19.04 -7.61 -10.83
C ALA A 109 -18.01 -6.50 -10.56
N MET A 110 -16.77 -6.87 -10.24
CA MET A 110 -15.68 -5.91 -10.04
C MET A 110 -15.38 -5.09 -11.28
N MET A 111 -15.30 -5.74 -12.45
CA MET A 111 -15.02 -5.08 -13.72
C MET A 111 -16.13 -4.09 -14.11
N THR A 112 -17.40 -4.41 -13.85
CA THR A 112 -18.51 -3.52 -14.18
C THR A 112 -18.72 -2.40 -13.16
N ALA A 113 -18.50 -2.67 -11.86
CA ALA A 113 -18.67 -1.67 -10.81
C ALA A 113 -17.51 -0.65 -10.77
N TYR A 114 -16.26 -1.11 -10.90
CA TYR A 114 -15.08 -0.26 -10.70
C TYR A 114 -14.19 -0.12 -11.94
N GLY A 115 -14.34 -0.97 -12.96
CA GLY A 115 -13.40 -1.03 -14.10
C GLY A 115 -13.25 0.28 -14.86
N GLY A 116 -14.35 1.04 -15.06
CA GLY A 116 -14.28 2.36 -15.70
C GLY A 116 -13.47 3.38 -14.90
N ARG A 117 -13.61 3.37 -13.57
CA ARG A 117 -12.85 4.26 -12.66
C ARG A 117 -11.37 3.85 -12.63
N PHE A 118 -11.07 2.55 -12.57
CA PHE A 118 -9.69 2.04 -12.68
C PHE A 118 -9.04 2.42 -14.01
N PHE A 119 -9.78 2.32 -15.12
CA PHE A 119 -9.28 2.69 -16.44
C PHE A 119 -8.95 4.19 -16.52
N LEU A 120 -9.80 5.06 -15.97
CA LEU A 120 -9.52 6.50 -15.90
C LEU A 120 -8.27 6.80 -15.07
N CYS A 121 -8.10 6.14 -13.92
CA CYS A 121 -6.86 6.22 -13.15
C CYS A 121 -5.66 5.77 -13.98
N GLY A 122 -5.80 4.69 -14.76
CA GLY A 122 -4.75 4.20 -15.64
C GLY A 122 -4.37 5.16 -16.76
N LEU A 123 -5.33 5.86 -17.36
CA LEU A 123 -5.06 6.94 -18.31
C LEU A 123 -4.29 8.11 -17.66
N ALA A 124 -4.63 8.46 -16.43
CA ALA A 124 -3.88 9.46 -15.67
C ALA A 124 -2.45 8.98 -15.33
N THR A 125 -2.28 7.68 -15.01
CA THR A 125 -0.94 7.08 -14.85
C THR A 125 -0.15 7.16 -16.15
N LEU A 126 -0.79 6.84 -17.29
CA LEU A 126 -0.15 6.93 -18.59
C LEU A 126 0.30 8.36 -18.92
N PHE A 127 -0.55 9.35 -18.66
CA PHE A 127 -0.20 10.77 -18.81
C PHE A 127 1.01 11.13 -17.93
N SER A 128 1.01 10.70 -16.67
CA SER A 128 2.12 10.91 -15.74
C SER A 128 3.44 10.31 -16.25
N THR A 129 3.37 9.07 -16.75
CA THR A 129 4.50 8.40 -17.39
C THR A 129 4.99 9.16 -18.62
N GLY A 130 4.08 9.69 -19.44
CA GLY A 130 4.42 10.56 -20.57
C GLY A 130 5.17 11.82 -20.13
N CYS A 131 4.70 12.51 -19.09
CA CYS A 131 5.39 13.66 -18.50
C CYS A 131 6.78 13.28 -17.98
N ASN A 132 6.95 12.09 -17.40
CA ASN A 132 8.23 11.58 -16.91
C ASN A 132 9.23 11.37 -18.05
N VAL A 133 8.79 10.70 -19.13
CA VAL A 133 9.61 10.44 -20.34
C VAL A 133 9.89 11.70 -21.15
N PHE A 134 9.09 12.75 -20.99
CA PHE A 134 9.37 14.05 -21.61
C PHE A 134 10.65 14.73 -21.09
N ALA A 135 11.08 14.47 -19.84
CA ALA A 135 12.28 15.08 -19.27
C ALA A 135 13.57 14.82 -20.08
N PRO A 136 13.91 13.56 -20.44
CA PRO A 136 15.04 13.30 -21.31
C PRO A 136 14.99 14.02 -22.66
N ALA A 137 13.81 14.16 -23.27
CA ALA A 137 13.67 14.87 -24.55
C ALA A 137 13.96 16.38 -24.40
N VAL A 138 13.45 16.99 -23.33
CA VAL A 138 13.76 18.40 -22.99
C VAL A 138 15.24 18.56 -22.73
N LEU A 139 15.85 17.65 -21.96
CA LEU A 139 17.29 17.68 -21.68
C LEU A 139 18.12 17.61 -22.97
N ASN A 140 17.76 16.74 -23.91
CA ASN A 140 18.42 16.65 -25.21
C ASN A 140 18.37 17.99 -25.96
N HIS A 141 17.18 18.59 -26.04
CA HIS A 141 16.97 19.86 -26.74
C HIS A 141 17.77 21.00 -26.09
N VAL A 142 17.69 21.13 -24.77
CA VAL A 142 18.40 22.17 -24.00
C VAL A 142 19.91 22.07 -24.22
N VAL A 143 20.50 20.88 -24.04
CA VAL A 143 21.95 20.70 -24.21
C VAL A 143 22.38 20.95 -25.66
N THR A 144 21.54 20.61 -26.64
CA THR A 144 21.84 20.87 -28.05
C THR A 144 21.83 22.36 -28.37
N VAL A 145 20.85 23.11 -27.85
CA VAL A 145 20.76 24.57 -28.04
C VAL A 145 21.94 25.28 -27.38
N PHE A 146 22.37 24.86 -26.19
CA PHE A 146 23.55 25.42 -25.53
C PHE A 146 24.87 25.10 -26.24
N ALA A 147 24.92 24.02 -27.03
CA ALA A 147 26.08 23.67 -27.84
C ALA A 147 26.12 24.41 -29.19
N ALA A 148 25.02 25.07 -29.58
CA ALA A 148 24.94 25.78 -30.85
C ALA A 148 25.64 27.16 -30.78
N PRO A 149 26.23 27.66 -31.88
CA PRO A 149 26.89 28.97 -31.90
C PRO A 149 25.96 30.17 -31.61
N GLN A 150 24.67 30.03 -31.89
CA GLN A 150 23.64 31.04 -31.61
C GLN A 150 22.51 30.39 -30.81
N ILE A 151 22.13 31.04 -29.71
CA ILE A 151 21.11 30.53 -28.80
C ILE A 151 19.76 31.14 -29.16
N ASP A 152 18.83 30.29 -29.59
CA ASP A 152 17.42 30.66 -29.79
C ASP A 152 16.70 30.70 -28.45
N MET A 153 16.77 31.85 -27.78
CA MET A 153 16.17 32.08 -26.46
C MET A 153 14.64 31.89 -26.44
N PRO A 154 13.86 32.40 -27.41
CA PRO A 154 12.42 32.18 -27.44
C PRO A 154 12.03 30.69 -27.44
N ASN A 155 12.65 29.89 -28.30
CA ASN A 155 12.37 28.46 -28.39
C ASN A 155 12.77 27.71 -27.11
N LEU A 156 13.95 28.03 -26.55
CA LEU A 156 14.40 27.47 -25.29
C LEU A 156 13.43 27.77 -24.14
N CYS A 157 12.95 29.02 -24.03
CA CYS A 157 11.98 29.42 -23.03
C CYS A 157 10.64 28.67 -23.17
N ILE A 158 10.19 28.41 -24.40
CA ILE A 158 8.96 27.63 -24.64
C ILE A 158 9.15 26.19 -24.16
N TRP A 159 10.24 25.52 -24.52
CA TRP A 159 10.52 24.15 -24.07
C TRP A 159 10.61 24.04 -22.55
N LEU A 160 11.33 24.96 -21.90
CA LEU A 160 11.44 24.97 -20.44
C LEU A 160 10.11 25.32 -19.76
N GLY A 161 9.34 26.26 -20.32
CA GLY A 161 8.01 26.62 -19.81
C GLY A 161 7.01 25.47 -19.91
N VAL A 162 6.97 24.77 -21.05
CA VAL A 162 6.16 23.56 -21.24
C VAL A 162 6.62 22.45 -20.31
N PHE A 163 7.93 22.26 -20.14
CA PHE A 163 8.46 21.27 -19.21
C PHE A 163 8.05 21.56 -17.76
N PHE A 164 8.20 22.81 -17.30
CA PHE A 164 7.77 23.22 -15.97
C PHE A 164 6.27 23.04 -15.76
N ALA A 165 5.46 23.48 -16.72
CA ALA A 165 4.00 23.31 -16.69
C ALA A 165 3.62 21.81 -16.65
N SER A 166 4.27 20.97 -17.45
CA SER A 166 4.03 19.53 -17.47
C SER A 166 4.35 18.88 -16.11
N ARG A 167 5.41 19.33 -15.43
CA ARG A 167 5.81 18.81 -14.11
C ARG A 167 4.85 19.25 -13.02
N LEU A 168 4.37 20.50 -13.06
CA LEU A 168 3.39 21.02 -12.13
C LEU A 168 2.05 20.30 -12.26
N VAL A 169 1.54 20.14 -13.49
CA VAL A 169 0.31 19.41 -13.76
C VAL A 169 0.47 17.95 -13.35
N ASN A 170 1.59 17.31 -13.70
CA ASN A 170 1.85 15.93 -13.31
C ASN A 170 1.84 15.74 -11.79
N ALA A 171 2.47 16.64 -11.02
CA ALA A 171 2.50 16.55 -9.56
C ALA A 171 1.11 16.57 -8.93
N ILE A 172 0.18 17.34 -9.50
CA ILE A 172 -1.22 17.40 -9.04
C ILE A 172 -1.96 16.13 -9.48
N VAL A 173 -1.86 15.76 -10.75
CA VAL A 173 -2.56 14.61 -11.34
C VAL A 173 -2.16 13.31 -10.64
N ILE A 174 -0.86 13.06 -10.46
CA ILE A 174 -0.37 11.82 -9.85
C ILE A 174 -0.84 11.70 -8.39
N SER A 175 -0.81 12.79 -7.62
CA SER A 175 -1.24 12.81 -6.22
C SER A 175 -2.74 12.54 -6.08
N GLN A 176 -3.55 13.22 -6.90
CA GLN A 176 -5.00 12.99 -6.93
C GLN A 176 -5.33 11.56 -7.38
N MET A 177 -4.66 11.09 -8.44
CA MET A 177 -4.86 9.74 -8.97
C MET A 177 -4.54 8.68 -7.93
N HIS A 178 -3.41 8.78 -7.21
CA HIS A 178 -3.06 7.83 -6.15
C HIS A 178 -4.14 7.78 -5.07
N PHE A 179 -4.59 8.95 -4.59
CA PHE A 179 -5.67 9.01 -3.60
C PHE A 179 -6.97 8.36 -4.09
N TYR A 180 -7.41 8.66 -5.32
CA TYR A 180 -8.62 8.04 -5.87
C TYR A 180 -8.47 6.55 -6.11
N LEU A 181 -7.31 6.10 -6.60
CA LEU A 181 -7.01 4.68 -6.79
C LEU A 181 -7.06 3.93 -5.45
N GLU A 182 -6.45 4.50 -4.41
CA GLU A 182 -6.47 3.94 -3.07
C GLU A 182 -7.89 3.82 -2.51
N LEU A 183 -8.70 4.87 -2.64
CA LEU A 183 -10.10 4.84 -2.23
C LEU A 183 -10.90 3.74 -2.94
N ILE A 184 -10.78 3.63 -4.27
CA ILE A 184 -11.53 2.62 -5.05
C ILE A 184 -11.11 1.20 -4.63
N ALA A 185 -9.81 0.96 -4.48
CA ALA A 185 -9.27 -0.34 -4.08
C ALA A 185 -9.66 -0.72 -2.63
N LEU A 186 -9.72 0.25 -1.72
CA LEU A 186 -10.24 0.05 -0.37
C LEU A 186 -11.74 -0.23 -0.36
N ARG A 187 -12.54 0.50 -1.15
CA ARG A 187 -13.98 0.22 -1.30
C ARG A 187 -14.20 -1.20 -1.80
N LEU A 188 -13.49 -1.60 -2.86
CA LEU A 188 -13.52 -2.97 -3.39
C LEU A 188 -13.20 -4.02 -2.30
N THR A 189 -12.18 -3.77 -1.50
CA THR A 189 -11.77 -4.65 -0.39
C THR A 189 -12.87 -4.78 0.68
N VAL A 190 -13.49 -3.67 1.05
CA VAL A 190 -14.58 -3.65 2.03
C VAL A 190 -15.81 -4.39 1.50
N THR A 191 -16.15 -4.25 0.22
CA THR A 191 -17.31 -4.95 -0.38
C THR A 191 -17.07 -6.45 -0.48
N LEU A 192 -15.84 -6.89 -0.81
CA LEU A 192 -15.46 -8.30 -0.78
C LEU A 192 -15.55 -8.88 0.64
N LYS A 193 -15.06 -8.16 1.66
CA LYS A 193 -15.18 -8.58 3.07
C LYS A 193 -16.64 -8.67 3.52
N ALA A 194 -17.48 -7.70 3.14
CA ALA A 194 -18.91 -7.72 3.44
C ALA A 194 -19.63 -8.89 2.75
N LEU A 195 -19.27 -9.19 1.50
CA LEU A 195 -19.82 -10.33 0.76
C LEU A 195 -19.46 -11.66 1.42
N LEU A 196 -18.20 -11.83 1.82
CA LEU A 196 -17.75 -12.99 2.58
C LEU A 196 -18.51 -13.13 3.91
N PHE A 197 -18.64 -12.04 4.65
CA PHE A 197 -19.36 -12.05 5.93
C PHE A 197 -20.83 -12.45 5.74
N ARG A 198 -21.50 -11.88 4.73
CA ARG A 198 -22.89 -12.25 4.38
C ARG A 198 -23.00 -13.74 4.01
N LYS A 199 -22.05 -14.26 3.23
CA LYS A 199 -22.02 -15.69 2.86
C LYS A 199 -21.80 -16.57 4.08
N ALA A 200 -20.86 -16.21 4.96
CA ALA A 200 -20.53 -16.95 6.17
C ALA A 200 -21.75 -17.10 7.10
N MET A 201 -22.55 -16.04 7.22
CA MET A 201 -23.79 -16.04 7.99
C MET A 201 -24.92 -16.88 7.37
N ARG A 202 -24.85 -17.16 6.06
CA ARG A 202 -25.88 -17.92 5.32
C ARG A 202 -25.50 -19.35 4.98
N ARG A 203 -24.25 -19.74 5.22
CA ARG A 203 -23.73 -21.06 4.85
C ARG A 203 -24.39 -22.17 5.66
N SER A 204 -24.75 -23.28 5.00
CA SER A 204 -25.29 -24.48 5.66
C SER A 204 -24.24 -25.20 6.54
N ILE A 205 -24.69 -25.86 7.60
CA ILE A 205 -23.81 -26.68 8.47
C ILE A 205 -23.31 -27.93 7.73
N GLN A 206 -24.12 -28.50 6.81
CA GLN A 206 -23.78 -29.70 6.05
C GLN A 206 -22.59 -29.47 5.08
N SER A 207 -22.38 -28.23 4.63
CA SER A 207 -21.25 -27.90 3.75
C SER A 207 -19.89 -27.94 4.46
N LYS A 208 -19.82 -28.24 5.77
CA LYS A 208 -18.56 -28.45 6.50
C LYS A 208 -17.89 -29.79 6.17
N GLY A 209 -18.62 -30.76 5.61
CA GLY A 209 -18.17 -32.15 5.51
C GLY A 209 -17.40 -32.53 4.24
N GLU A 210 -17.60 -31.87 3.09
CA GLU A 210 -17.31 -32.52 1.80
C GLU A 210 -16.21 -31.92 0.92
N SER A 211 -15.61 -30.75 1.21
CA SER A 211 -14.50 -30.28 0.36
C SER A 211 -13.57 -29.33 1.10
N LYS A 212 -12.26 -29.54 0.89
CA LYS A 212 -11.11 -28.72 1.31
C LYS A 212 -11.55 -27.38 1.89
N THR A 213 -11.73 -27.32 3.22
CA THR A 213 -12.31 -26.16 3.89
C THR A 213 -11.47 -24.93 3.58
N VAL A 214 -11.91 -24.12 2.61
CA VAL A 214 -11.29 -22.82 2.35
C VAL A 214 -11.47 -22.02 3.63
N ASP A 215 -10.36 -21.72 4.28
CA ASP A 215 -10.36 -21.04 5.56
C ASP A 215 -10.82 -19.60 5.37
N ILE A 216 -12.00 -19.27 5.92
CA ILE A 216 -12.54 -17.92 5.86
C ILE A 216 -11.61 -16.90 6.49
N SER A 217 -10.80 -17.29 7.48
CA SER A 217 -9.85 -16.37 8.12
C SER A 217 -8.75 -15.94 7.14
N ASN A 218 -8.24 -16.86 6.32
CA ASN A 218 -7.29 -16.56 5.23
C ASN A 218 -7.95 -15.77 4.12
N LEU A 219 -9.21 -16.08 3.78
CA LEU A 219 -9.98 -15.28 2.83
C LEU A 219 -10.11 -13.83 3.29
N PHE A 220 -10.47 -13.60 4.56
CA PHE A 220 -10.72 -12.28 5.12
C PHE A 220 -9.44 -11.45 5.36
N SER A 221 -8.27 -12.10 5.41
CA SER A 221 -6.96 -11.47 5.60
C SER A 221 -6.13 -11.52 4.32
N SER A 222 -5.31 -12.56 4.15
CA SER A 222 -4.30 -12.64 3.09
C SER A 222 -4.88 -12.55 1.68
N ASP A 223 -6.03 -13.16 1.43
CA ASP A 223 -6.57 -13.22 0.06
C ASP A 223 -7.23 -11.91 -0.35
N VAL A 224 -7.91 -11.20 0.57
CA VAL A 224 -8.35 -9.83 0.31
C VAL A 224 -7.15 -8.92 0.08
N ASP A 225 -6.11 -9.03 0.90
CA ASP A 225 -4.92 -8.18 0.78
C ASP A 225 -4.22 -8.39 -0.58
N ASN A 226 -4.15 -9.64 -1.07
CA ASN A 226 -3.65 -9.91 -2.42
C ASN A 226 -4.46 -9.17 -3.50
N VAL A 227 -5.79 -9.16 -3.38
CA VAL A 227 -6.67 -8.42 -4.31
C VAL A 227 -6.49 -6.90 -4.17
N LEU A 228 -6.31 -6.39 -2.95
CA LEU A 228 -6.04 -4.98 -2.68
C LEU A 228 -4.72 -4.52 -3.35
N TRP A 229 -3.63 -5.27 -3.14
CA TRP A 229 -2.34 -4.96 -3.74
C TRP A 229 -2.36 -5.04 -5.27
N ALA A 230 -3.09 -6.02 -5.83
CA ALA A 230 -3.28 -6.07 -7.27
C ALA A 230 -4.09 -4.87 -7.78
N ALA A 231 -5.13 -4.42 -7.06
CA ALA A 231 -5.90 -3.25 -7.45
C ALA A 231 -5.04 -1.96 -7.49
N PHE A 232 -4.05 -1.81 -6.59
CA PHE A 232 -3.10 -0.71 -6.65
C PHE A 232 -2.15 -0.76 -7.86
N GLN A 233 -1.87 -1.96 -8.39
CA GLN A 233 -0.85 -2.15 -9.44
C GLN A 233 -1.43 -2.58 -10.81
N ILE A 234 -2.74 -2.81 -10.92
CA ILE A 234 -3.34 -3.39 -12.12
C ILE A 234 -3.07 -2.57 -13.38
N ASN A 235 -3.06 -1.23 -13.26
CA ASN A 235 -2.77 -0.35 -14.39
C ASN A 235 -1.30 -0.40 -14.82
N SER A 236 -0.39 -0.71 -13.89
CA SER A 236 1.02 -0.88 -14.19
C SER A 236 1.27 -2.04 -15.16
N LEU A 237 0.38 -3.04 -15.21
CA LEU A 237 0.50 -4.21 -16.09
C LEU A 237 0.53 -3.83 -17.58
N TRP A 238 -0.17 -2.76 -17.97
CA TRP A 238 -0.20 -2.28 -19.36
C TRP A 238 0.57 -0.96 -19.56
N VAL A 239 0.67 -0.11 -18.54
CA VAL A 239 1.46 1.14 -18.61
C VAL A 239 2.96 0.87 -18.68
N ILE A 240 3.49 -0.08 -17.88
CA ILE A 240 4.92 -0.38 -17.85
C ILE A 240 5.43 -0.92 -19.21
N PRO A 241 4.79 -1.91 -19.85
CA PRO A 241 5.22 -2.35 -21.18
C PRO A 241 5.23 -1.23 -22.21
N LEU A 242 4.21 -0.36 -22.20
CA LEU A 242 4.16 0.79 -23.10
C LEU A 242 5.30 1.78 -22.81
N GLN A 243 5.59 2.05 -21.53
CA GLN A 243 6.73 2.87 -21.12
C GLN A 243 8.06 2.30 -21.63
N ILE A 244 8.28 0.99 -21.47
CA ILE A 244 9.48 0.30 -21.95
C ILE A 244 9.63 0.51 -23.46
N VAL A 245 8.58 0.28 -24.24
CA VAL A 245 8.61 0.44 -25.70
C VAL A 245 8.98 1.88 -26.09
N VAL A 246 8.34 2.88 -25.48
CA VAL A 246 8.60 4.30 -25.79
C VAL A 246 10.02 4.70 -25.41
N VAL A 247 10.50 4.31 -24.22
CA VAL A 247 11.86 4.66 -23.76
C VAL A 247 12.93 3.97 -24.60
N VAL A 248 12.72 2.70 -24.98
CA VAL A 248 13.62 1.97 -25.89
C VAL A 248 13.66 2.62 -27.27
N TYR A 249 12.50 3.02 -27.80
CA TYR A 249 12.45 3.77 -29.06
C TYR A 249 13.20 5.10 -28.97
N MET A 250 13.03 5.86 -27.89
CA MET A 250 13.79 7.10 -27.66
C MET A 250 15.29 6.84 -27.52
N LEU A 251 15.71 5.78 -26.84
CA LEU A 251 17.13 5.39 -26.77
C LEU A 251 17.69 5.11 -28.15
N TYR A 252 16.97 4.33 -28.96
CA TYR A 252 17.34 4.06 -30.35
C TYR A 252 17.43 5.35 -31.18
N ALA A 253 16.53 6.31 -30.99
CA ALA A 253 16.59 7.59 -31.69
C ALA A 253 17.82 8.45 -31.30
N VAL A 254 18.36 8.29 -30.08
CA VAL A 254 19.49 9.10 -29.57
C VAL A 254 20.85 8.46 -29.87
N ILE A 255 20.98 7.14 -29.67
CA ILE A 255 22.26 6.40 -29.78
C ILE A 255 22.18 5.19 -30.72
N ASP A 256 21.18 5.12 -31.60
CA ASP A 256 21.04 4.08 -32.62
C ASP A 256 21.10 2.65 -32.03
N LEU A 257 21.71 1.70 -32.76
CA LEU A 257 21.86 0.30 -32.36
C LEU A 257 22.67 0.11 -31.07
N ALA A 258 23.47 1.10 -30.64
CA ALA A 258 24.21 1.01 -29.39
C ALA A 258 23.29 0.95 -28.14
N ALA A 259 22.03 1.41 -28.27
CA ALA A 259 21.01 1.23 -27.24
C ALA A 259 20.82 -0.24 -26.83
N PHE A 260 20.90 -1.17 -27.80
CA PHE A 260 20.71 -2.59 -27.54
C PHE A 260 21.87 -3.23 -26.78
N ALA A 261 23.09 -2.68 -26.92
CA ALA A 261 24.22 -3.09 -26.09
C ALA A 261 23.98 -2.73 -24.61
N GLY A 262 23.47 -1.53 -24.35
CA GLY A 262 23.05 -1.12 -23.00
C GLY A 262 21.92 -1.98 -22.43
N LEU A 263 20.89 -2.24 -23.23
CA LEU A 263 19.78 -3.14 -22.87
C LEU A 263 20.28 -4.56 -22.53
N ALA A 264 21.25 -5.09 -23.29
CA ALA A 264 21.85 -6.38 -22.98
C ALA A 264 22.57 -6.37 -21.62
N VAL A 265 23.31 -5.30 -21.30
CA VAL A 265 23.94 -5.15 -19.97
C VAL A 265 22.90 -5.06 -18.85
N ILE A 266 21.79 -4.35 -19.07
CA ILE A 266 20.67 -4.31 -18.11
C ILE A 266 20.10 -5.73 -17.89
N ALA A 267 19.84 -6.47 -18.97
CA ALA A 267 19.31 -7.83 -18.86
C ALA A 267 20.26 -8.77 -18.09
N VAL A 268 21.57 -8.67 -18.35
CA VAL A 268 22.59 -9.43 -17.62
C VAL A 268 22.66 -9.02 -16.15
N SER A 269 22.64 -7.72 -15.83
CA SER A 269 22.69 -7.25 -14.44
C SER A 269 21.45 -7.68 -13.65
N MET A 270 20.28 -7.67 -14.28
CA MET A 270 19.04 -8.20 -13.70
C MET A 270 19.13 -9.71 -13.45
N LEU A 271 19.68 -10.49 -14.39
CA LEU A 271 19.86 -11.94 -14.21
C LEU A 271 20.82 -12.25 -13.05
N VAL A 272 21.94 -11.52 -12.98
CA VAL A 272 22.88 -11.63 -11.85
C VAL A 272 22.19 -11.27 -10.54
N GLY A 273 21.44 -10.17 -10.50
CA GLY A 273 20.64 -9.77 -9.33
C GLY A 273 19.64 -10.84 -8.90
N PHE A 274 18.94 -11.47 -9.85
CA PHE A 274 18.01 -12.57 -9.58
C PHE A 274 18.70 -13.79 -8.97
N ILE A 275 19.87 -14.19 -9.49
CA ILE A 275 20.66 -15.30 -8.95
C ILE A 275 21.11 -14.98 -7.51
N ILE A 276 21.62 -13.75 -7.28
CA ILE A 276 22.02 -13.32 -5.93
C ILE A 276 20.81 -13.35 -4.98
N ALA A 277 19.65 -12.85 -5.40
CA ALA A 277 18.43 -12.86 -4.60
C ALA A 277 18.01 -14.29 -4.21
N LYS A 278 18.07 -15.24 -5.15
CA LYS A 278 17.77 -16.65 -4.88
C LYS A 278 18.73 -17.26 -3.85
N VAL A 279 20.03 -17.03 -3.99
CA VAL A 279 21.04 -17.53 -3.03
C VAL A 279 20.88 -16.84 -1.66
N SER A 280 20.48 -15.56 -1.65
CA SER A 280 20.20 -14.80 -0.44
C SER A 280 19.00 -15.37 0.30
N GLY A 281 17.95 -15.78 -0.42
CA GLY A 281 16.79 -16.48 0.14
C GLY A 281 17.18 -17.76 0.88
N ASN A 282 17.96 -18.64 0.23
CA ASN A 282 18.45 -19.86 0.88
C ASN A 282 19.29 -19.57 2.13
N THR A 283 20.15 -18.54 2.07
CA THR A 283 20.98 -18.16 3.23
C THR A 283 20.13 -17.56 4.35
N PHE A 284 19.00 -16.94 4.04
CA PHE A 284 18.05 -16.45 5.04
C PHE A 284 17.33 -17.61 5.75
N GLU A 285 17.01 -18.69 5.05
CA GLU A 285 16.50 -19.92 5.67
C GLU A 285 17.52 -20.55 6.62
N ASP A 286 18.80 -20.57 6.27
CA ASP A 286 19.90 -21.02 7.16
C ASP A 286 19.94 -20.18 8.45
N ILE A 287 19.80 -18.85 8.34
CA ILE A 287 19.74 -17.94 9.49
C ILE A 287 18.55 -18.30 10.39
N MET A 288 17.37 -18.52 9.80
CA MET A 288 16.18 -18.85 10.57
C MET A 288 16.34 -20.19 11.31
N THR A 289 16.91 -21.19 10.65
CA THR A 289 17.18 -22.51 11.24
C THR A 289 18.12 -22.40 12.45
N HIS A 290 19.26 -21.72 12.30
CA HIS A 290 20.21 -21.54 13.40
C HIS A 290 19.66 -20.65 14.54
N LYS A 291 18.82 -19.68 14.19
CA LYS A 291 18.09 -18.87 15.17
C LYS A 291 17.13 -19.73 15.99
N ASP A 292 16.42 -20.66 15.35
CA ASP A 292 15.48 -21.55 16.04
C ASP A 292 16.22 -22.52 16.97
N ASP A 293 17.35 -23.08 16.57
CA ASP A 293 18.21 -23.91 17.43
C ASP A 293 18.68 -23.15 18.69
N ARG A 294 19.13 -21.90 18.51
CA ARG A 294 19.51 -21.03 19.64
C ARG A 294 18.32 -20.74 20.54
N MET A 295 17.18 -20.37 19.95
CA MET A 295 15.99 -20.01 20.71
C MET A 295 15.41 -21.20 21.48
N LYS A 296 15.48 -22.40 20.91
CA LYS A 296 15.12 -23.64 21.57
C LYS A 296 15.96 -23.88 22.82
N THR A 297 17.29 -23.75 22.70
CA THR A 297 18.20 -23.91 23.85
C THR A 297 17.94 -22.86 24.93
N ILE A 298 17.68 -21.61 24.55
CA ILE A 298 17.31 -20.55 25.50
C ILE A 298 16.02 -20.92 26.24
N LYS A 299 14.98 -21.37 25.54
CA LYS A 299 13.72 -21.82 26.16
C LYS A 299 13.94 -22.97 27.15
N GLU A 300 14.74 -23.97 26.80
CA GLU A 300 15.10 -25.08 27.69
C GLU A 300 15.77 -24.61 28.98
N VAL A 301 16.73 -23.68 28.89
CA VAL A 301 17.44 -23.11 30.05
C VAL A 301 16.50 -22.33 30.97
N PHE A 302 15.64 -21.48 30.41
CA PHE A 302 14.70 -20.68 31.20
C PHE A 302 13.64 -21.55 31.89
N ASN A 303 13.13 -22.58 31.20
CA ASN A 303 12.20 -23.52 31.80
C ASN A 303 12.82 -24.31 32.97
N ALA A 304 14.13 -24.57 32.94
CA ALA A 304 14.85 -25.30 33.99
C ALA A 304 15.76 -24.40 34.86
N ILE A 305 15.47 -23.09 34.95
CA ILE A 305 16.43 -22.11 35.51
C ILE A 305 16.83 -22.39 36.96
N GLN A 306 15.91 -22.90 37.78
CA GLN A 306 16.19 -23.26 39.17
C GLN A 306 17.25 -24.35 39.26
N ILE A 307 17.17 -25.38 38.42
CA ILE A 307 18.15 -26.48 38.39
C ILE A 307 19.51 -25.96 37.93
N VAL A 308 19.53 -25.10 36.90
CA VAL A 308 20.76 -24.48 36.39
C VAL A 308 21.46 -23.67 37.48
N LYS A 309 20.70 -22.87 38.24
CA LYS A 309 21.22 -22.05 39.36
C LYS A 309 21.71 -22.88 40.54
N LEU A 310 20.94 -23.87 40.98
CA LEU A 310 21.31 -24.73 42.10
C LEU A 310 22.60 -25.51 41.85
N ASN A 311 22.90 -25.83 40.59
CA ASN A 311 24.09 -26.58 40.20
C ASN A 311 25.24 -25.70 39.67
N ALA A 312 25.11 -24.37 39.71
CA ALA A 312 26.08 -23.42 39.15
C ALA A 312 26.48 -23.73 37.68
N TRP A 313 25.49 -24.10 36.84
CA TRP A 313 25.70 -24.47 35.43
C TRP A 313 25.57 -23.30 34.44
N GLU A 314 25.47 -22.06 34.92
CA GLU A 314 25.20 -20.89 34.06
C GLU A 314 26.25 -20.73 32.97
N GLU A 315 27.53 -20.78 33.33
CA GLU A 315 28.64 -20.60 32.38
C GLU A 315 28.64 -21.68 31.29
N LYS A 316 28.32 -22.95 31.65
CA LYS A 316 28.26 -24.05 30.67
C LYS A 316 27.13 -23.85 29.66
N PHE A 317 25.96 -23.39 30.11
CA PHE A 317 24.85 -23.10 29.21
C PHE A 317 25.09 -21.82 28.41
N ALA A 318 25.74 -20.81 28.99
CA ALA A 318 26.16 -19.61 28.29
C ALA A 318 27.11 -19.97 27.14
N ASP A 319 28.13 -20.79 27.38
CA ASP A 319 29.05 -21.29 26.34
C ASP A 319 28.33 -22.05 25.23
N LYS A 320 27.36 -22.91 25.58
CA LYS A 320 26.53 -23.63 24.59
C LYS A 320 25.74 -22.65 23.72
N ILE A 321 25.13 -21.62 24.32
CA ILE A 321 24.38 -20.59 23.60
C ILE A 321 25.31 -19.74 22.74
N HIS A 322 26.51 -19.40 23.22
CA HIS A 322 27.52 -18.65 22.46
C HIS A 322 28.02 -19.43 21.23
N LYS A 323 28.20 -20.75 21.34
CA LYS A 323 28.53 -21.61 20.19
C LYS A 323 27.43 -21.59 19.13
N LEU A 324 26.16 -21.74 19.53
CA LEU A 324 25.02 -21.63 18.61
C LEU A 324 24.95 -20.24 17.98
N ARG A 325 25.21 -19.19 18.77
CA ARG A 325 25.26 -17.80 18.28
C ARG A 325 26.38 -17.60 17.28
N ALA A 326 27.55 -18.21 17.44
CA ALA A 326 28.65 -18.11 16.48
C ALA A 326 28.28 -18.73 15.13
N THR A 327 27.58 -19.87 15.13
CA THR A 327 27.05 -20.49 13.90
C THR A 327 25.95 -19.64 13.26
N GLU A 328 25.02 -19.09 14.05
CA GLU A 328 24.02 -18.14 13.55
C GLU A 328 24.69 -16.91 12.91
N LEU A 329 25.71 -16.34 13.56
CA LEU A 329 26.45 -15.18 13.07
C LEU A 329 27.23 -15.46 11.78
N SER A 330 27.72 -16.68 11.56
CA SER A 330 28.40 -17.02 10.31
C SER A 330 27.42 -17.06 9.12
N ALA A 331 26.19 -17.56 9.33
CA ALA A 331 25.11 -17.50 8.35
C ALA A 331 24.67 -16.04 8.10
N VAL A 332 24.52 -15.23 9.16
CA VAL A 332 24.22 -13.79 9.04
C VAL A 332 25.31 -13.07 8.23
N LYS A 333 26.58 -13.36 8.48
CA LYS A 333 27.71 -12.77 7.74
C LYS A 333 27.62 -13.09 6.24
N LYS A 334 27.33 -14.34 5.88
CA LYS A 334 27.14 -14.74 4.47
C LYS A 334 25.97 -13.98 3.81
N PHE A 335 24.84 -13.88 4.49
CA PHE A 335 23.69 -13.10 4.01
C PHE A 335 24.02 -11.62 3.82
N MET A 336 24.75 -11.02 4.76
CA MET A 336 25.19 -9.62 4.66
C MET A 336 26.14 -9.39 3.48
N TYR A 337 27.07 -10.30 3.20
CA TYR A 337 27.93 -10.19 2.01
C TYR A 337 27.14 -10.31 0.70
N LEU A 338 26.16 -11.22 0.63
CA LEU A 338 25.28 -11.33 -0.53
C LEU A 338 24.43 -10.06 -0.71
N GLY A 339 23.94 -9.48 0.39
CA GLY A 339 23.26 -8.18 0.38
C GLY A 339 24.16 -7.04 -0.13
N ALA A 340 25.41 -6.98 0.35
CA ALA A 340 26.39 -6.00 -0.13
C ALA A 340 26.72 -6.18 -1.61
N LEU A 341 26.87 -7.43 -2.08
CA LEU A 341 27.08 -7.74 -3.49
C LEU A 341 25.87 -7.31 -4.34
N ASN A 342 24.64 -7.56 -3.87
CA ASN A 342 23.43 -7.14 -4.56
C ASN A 342 23.37 -5.60 -4.70
N ILE A 343 23.65 -4.87 -3.62
CA ILE A 343 23.74 -3.40 -3.63
C ILE A 343 24.83 -2.95 -4.61
N PHE A 344 26.01 -3.57 -4.58
CA PHE A 344 27.09 -3.25 -5.51
C PHE A 344 26.67 -3.41 -6.98
N VAL A 345 26.10 -4.57 -7.35
CA VAL A 345 25.60 -4.82 -8.71
C VAL A 345 24.54 -3.78 -9.09
N LEU A 346 23.64 -3.47 -8.17
CA LEU A 346 22.56 -2.51 -8.36
C LEU A 346 23.09 -1.09 -8.66
N TRP A 347 24.12 -0.62 -7.95
CA TRP A 347 24.69 0.73 -8.17
C TRP A 347 25.77 0.78 -9.27
N ALA A 348 26.44 -0.34 -9.55
CA ALA A 348 27.41 -0.43 -10.64
C ALA A 348 26.73 -0.58 -12.02
N SER A 349 25.51 -1.11 -12.07
CA SER A 349 24.80 -1.39 -13.33
C SER A 349 24.67 -0.15 -14.24
N PRO A 350 24.23 1.05 -13.79
CA PRO A 350 24.12 2.22 -14.67
C PRO A 350 25.45 2.65 -15.30
N ILE A 351 26.55 2.48 -14.55
CA ILE A 351 27.91 2.80 -15.01
C ILE A 351 28.29 1.82 -16.13
N ALA A 352 28.10 0.52 -15.91
CA ALA A 352 28.39 -0.50 -16.91
C ALA A 352 27.53 -0.34 -18.18
N VAL A 353 26.24 -0.07 -18.03
CA VAL A 353 25.30 0.16 -19.14
C VAL A 353 25.76 1.35 -19.99
N SER A 354 26.09 2.47 -19.35
CA SER A 354 26.54 3.67 -20.05
C SER A 354 27.89 3.44 -20.73
N ALA A 355 28.87 2.85 -20.03
CA ALA A 355 30.20 2.58 -20.55
C ALA A 355 30.16 1.67 -21.79
N VAL A 356 29.43 0.55 -21.74
CA VAL A 356 29.32 -0.38 -22.86
C VAL A 356 28.56 0.25 -24.03
N SER A 357 27.45 0.93 -23.78
CA SER A 357 26.66 1.58 -24.85
C SER A 357 27.47 2.66 -25.56
N PHE A 358 28.16 3.51 -24.82
CA PHE A 358 28.98 4.58 -25.40
C PHE A 358 30.24 4.06 -26.08
N ALA A 359 30.86 3.00 -25.55
CA ALA A 359 31.97 2.32 -26.22
C ALA A 359 31.53 1.75 -27.58
N VAL A 360 30.37 1.08 -27.64
CA VAL A 360 29.81 0.59 -28.92
C VAL A 360 29.51 1.76 -29.86
N TYR A 361 28.90 2.84 -29.36
CA TYR A 361 28.56 3.99 -30.18
C TYR A 361 29.79 4.72 -30.78
N ALA A 362 30.81 4.95 -29.96
CA ALA A 362 31.98 5.73 -30.35
C ALA A 362 33.04 4.90 -31.08
N ILE A 363 33.31 3.68 -30.61
CA ILE A 363 34.42 2.84 -31.10
C ILE A 363 33.95 1.91 -32.22
N VAL A 364 32.82 1.24 -32.05
CA VAL A 364 32.35 0.23 -33.02
C VAL A 364 31.57 0.87 -34.16
N MET A 365 30.72 1.84 -33.86
CA MET A 365 29.91 2.54 -34.87
C MET A 365 30.58 3.79 -35.44
N GLU A 366 31.73 4.18 -34.90
CA GLU A 366 32.52 5.36 -35.31
C GLU A 366 31.69 6.66 -35.34
N LYS A 367 30.69 6.78 -34.47
CA LYS A 367 29.81 7.96 -34.38
C LYS A 367 30.28 8.94 -33.32
N THR A 368 30.04 10.23 -33.57
CA THR A 368 30.41 11.29 -32.63
C THR A 368 29.47 11.32 -31.43
N LEU A 369 30.05 11.14 -30.25
CA LEU A 369 29.34 11.16 -28.98
C LEU A 369 29.26 12.60 -28.45
N THR A 370 28.13 13.26 -28.67
CA THR A 370 27.89 14.63 -28.18
C THR A 370 27.39 14.62 -26.73
N ALA A 371 27.62 15.71 -25.99
CA ALA A 371 27.13 15.84 -24.61
C ALA A 371 25.61 15.64 -24.51
N ALA A 372 24.84 16.17 -25.47
CA ALA A 372 23.39 15.99 -25.54
C ALA A 372 23.01 14.50 -25.60
N LYS A 373 23.69 13.71 -26.44
CA LYS A 373 23.45 12.25 -26.54
C LYS A 373 23.80 11.53 -25.25
N VAL A 374 24.95 11.84 -24.64
CA VAL A 374 25.40 11.21 -23.39
C VAL A 374 24.40 11.41 -22.27
N PHE A 375 24.06 12.67 -21.96
CA PHE A 375 23.17 12.99 -20.85
C PHE A 375 21.76 12.45 -21.08
N THR A 376 21.26 12.53 -22.32
CA THR A 376 19.93 12.00 -22.67
C THR A 376 19.88 10.49 -22.55
N ALA A 377 20.89 9.77 -23.06
CA ALA A 377 20.94 8.32 -22.98
C ALA A 377 21.04 7.84 -21.52
N ILE A 378 21.87 8.47 -20.68
CA ILE A 378 21.93 8.16 -19.24
C ILE A 378 20.56 8.35 -18.58
N ALA A 379 19.89 9.46 -18.86
CA ALA A 379 18.56 9.73 -18.31
C ALA A 379 17.52 8.70 -18.76
N LEU A 380 17.54 8.29 -20.03
CA LEU A 380 16.64 7.26 -20.58
C LEU A 380 16.94 5.87 -20.02
N PHE A 381 18.22 5.48 -19.87
CA PHE A 381 18.58 4.20 -19.24
C PHE A 381 18.11 4.14 -17.78
N ASN A 382 18.26 5.24 -17.03
CA ASN A 382 17.74 5.33 -15.66
C ASN A 382 16.21 5.23 -15.64
N ALA A 383 15.51 5.88 -16.59
CA ALA A 383 14.06 5.82 -16.71
C ALA A 383 13.52 4.42 -17.06
N LEU A 384 14.35 3.54 -17.64
CA LEU A 384 13.98 2.17 -18.01
C LEU A 384 14.14 1.17 -16.87
N ARG A 385 15.02 1.47 -15.90
CA ARG A 385 15.45 0.54 -14.87
C ARG A 385 14.34 0.11 -13.92
N ASP A 386 13.61 1.07 -13.34
CA ASP A 386 12.52 0.76 -12.41
C ASP A 386 11.38 0.00 -13.12
N PRO A 387 10.89 0.41 -14.31
CA PRO A 387 9.91 -0.35 -15.07
C PRO A 387 10.31 -1.82 -15.31
N LEU A 388 11.57 -2.07 -15.70
CA LEU A 388 12.06 -3.44 -15.92
C LEU A 388 12.10 -4.27 -14.64
N ARG A 389 12.47 -3.67 -13.50
CA ARG A 389 12.49 -4.34 -12.20
C ARG A 389 11.08 -4.60 -11.66
N ASP A 390 10.17 -3.67 -11.86
CA ASP A 390 8.86 -3.71 -11.22
C ASP A 390 7.87 -4.58 -12.00
N LEU A 391 8.04 -4.75 -13.32
CA LEU A 391 7.16 -5.55 -14.17
C LEU A 391 6.97 -7.01 -13.68
N PRO A 392 8.02 -7.79 -13.35
CA PRO A 392 7.84 -9.13 -12.80
C PRO A 392 7.04 -9.14 -11.50
N THR A 393 7.27 -8.16 -10.63
CA THR A 393 6.56 -8.02 -9.35
C THR A 393 5.08 -7.75 -9.58
N VAL A 394 4.74 -6.84 -10.51
CA VAL A 394 3.35 -6.54 -10.87
C VAL A 394 2.64 -7.79 -11.41
N ILE A 395 3.29 -8.55 -12.28
CA ILE A 395 2.76 -9.81 -12.81
C ILE A 395 2.51 -10.80 -11.68
N GLN A 396 3.48 -10.96 -10.77
CA GLN A 396 3.36 -11.86 -9.63
C GLN A 396 2.19 -11.48 -8.71
N THR A 397 2.01 -10.20 -8.40
CA THR A 397 0.89 -9.69 -7.60
C THR A 397 -0.45 -10.00 -8.28
N CYS A 398 -0.55 -9.82 -9.61
CA CYS A 398 -1.76 -10.13 -10.36
C CYS A 398 -2.08 -11.64 -10.35
N ILE A 399 -1.06 -12.51 -10.46
CA ILE A 399 -1.23 -13.97 -10.36
C ILE A 399 -1.75 -14.37 -8.98
N GLN A 400 -1.19 -13.80 -7.90
CA GLN A 400 -1.64 -14.05 -6.53
C GLN A 400 -3.08 -13.60 -6.30
N ALA A 401 -3.45 -12.43 -6.82
CA ALA A 401 -4.82 -11.95 -6.76
C ALA A 401 -5.78 -12.86 -7.53
N LYS A 402 -5.38 -13.38 -8.71
CA LYS A 402 -6.18 -14.36 -9.45
C LYS A 402 -6.47 -15.62 -8.61
N VAL A 403 -5.43 -16.23 -8.04
CA VAL A 403 -5.58 -17.42 -7.18
C VAL A 403 -6.43 -17.14 -5.94
N SER A 404 -6.37 -15.91 -5.43
CA SER A 404 -7.22 -15.45 -4.33
C SER A 404 -8.68 -15.34 -4.79
N LEU A 405 -8.94 -14.70 -5.94
CA LEU A 405 -10.28 -14.58 -6.52
C LEU A 405 -10.92 -15.94 -6.87
N ASP A 406 -10.12 -16.91 -7.31
CA ASP A 406 -10.59 -18.28 -7.56
C ASP A 406 -11.09 -18.92 -6.23
N ARG A 407 -10.30 -18.81 -5.15
CA ARG A 407 -10.69 -19.29 -3.81
C ARG A 407 -11.92 -18.57 -3.24
N PHE A 408 -12.05 -17.27 -3.51
CA PHE A 408 -13.24 -16.50 -3.20
C PHE A 408 -14.47 -17.05 -3.92
N SER A 409 -14.34 -17.33 -5.22
CA SER A 409 -15.42 -17.90 -6.03
C SER A 409 -15.85 -19.27 -5.48
N ASP A 410 -14.89 -20.14 -5.17
CA ASP A 410 -15.14 -21.46 -4.59
C ASP A 410 -15.90 -21.36 -3.25
N TYR A 411 -15.50 -20.44 -2.37
CA TYR A 411 -16.17 -20.24 -1.09
C TYR A 411 -17.59 -19.67 -1.24
N LEU A 412 -17.78 -18.71 -2.15
CA LEU A 412 -19.10 -18.13 -2.42
C LEU A 412 -20.05 -19.10 -3.13
N ALA A 413 -19.54 -20.15 -3.77
CA ALA A 413 -20.33 -21.20 -4.40
C ALA A 413 -20.89 -22.25 -3.42
N LEU A 414 -20.41 -22.29 -2.17
CA LEU A 414 -20.88 -23.24 -1.15
C LEU A 414 -22.38 -23.09 -0.85
N ASP A 415 -23.03 -24.19 -0.45
CA ASP A 415 -24.47 -24.20 -0.18
C ASP A 415 -24.86 -23.30 1.01
N GLU A 416 -25.94 -22.55 0.81
CA GLU A 416 -26.58 -21.75 1.84
C GLU A 416 -27.72 -22.53 2.51
N PHE A 417 -28.03 -22.22 3.76
CA PHE A 417 -29.21 -22.78 4.39
C PHE A 417 -30.46 -22.28 3.68
N THR A 418 -31.44 -23.17 3.49
CA THR A 418 -32.74 -22.78 2.97
C THR A 418 -33.51 -22.03 4.06
N PRO A 419 -33.92 -20.77 3.86
CA PRO A 419 -34.62 -19.99 4.90
C PRO A 419 -35.93 -20.64 5.37
N ALA A 420 -36.55 -21.47 4.52
CA ALA A 420 -37.75 -22.23 4.84
C ALA A 420 -37.53 -23.36 5.87
N ASN A 421 -36.27 -23.80 6.06
CA ASN A 421 -35.92 -24.84 7.03
C ASN A 421 -35.63 -24.28 8.43
N VAL A 422 -35.79 -22.95 8.63
CA VAL A 422 -35.55 -22.26 9.90
C VAL A 422 -36.89 -21.88 10.53
N THR A 423 -37.31 -22.61 11.56
CA THR A 423 -38.45 -22.24 12.41
C THR A 423 -38.08 -21.02 13.25
N ARG A 424 -38.67 -19.85 12.96
CA ARG A 424 -38.44 -18.60 13.70
C ARG A 424 -39.37 -18.41 14.89
N HIS A 425 -40.53 -19.07 14.86
CA HIS A 425 -41.45 -19.17 15.97
C HIS A 425 -41.44 -20.63 16.41
N ASP A 426 -40.69 -20.92 17.48
CA ASP A 426 -40.86 -22.15 18.22
C ASP A 426 -42.02 -21.93 19.21
N PRO A 427 -43.18 -22.60 19.05
CA PRO A 427 -44.28 -22.47 19.99
C PRO A 427 -43.94 -22.99 21.41
N ALA A 428 -42.78 -23.62 21.60
CA ALA A 428 -42.25 -23.98 22.92
C ALA A 428 -41.39 -22.89 23.58
N GLN A 429 -41.06 -21.80 22.86
CA GLN A 429 -40.26 -20.71 23.39
C GLN A 429 -41.17 -19.60 23.95
N PRO A 430 -41.02 -19.21 25.23
CA PRO A 430 -41.82 -18.13 25.83
C PRO A 430 -41.63 -16.80 25.09
N ASP A 431 -42.71 -16.01 24.94
CA ASP A 431 -42.73 -14.72 24.22
C ASP A 431 -41.84 -13.63 24.87
N ASP A 432 -41.29 -13.91 26.05
CA ASP A 432 -40.47 -13.02 26.88
C ASP A 432 -38.95 -13.20 26.70
N VAL A 433 -38.49 -13.94 25.67
CA VAL A 433 -37.05 -14.15 25.35
C VAL A 433 -36.65 -13.62 23.98
#